data_AF-A0A1Y0IX82-F1
#
_entry.id   AF-A0A1Y0IX82-F1
#
_cell.length_a   1.000
_cell.length_b   1.000
_cell.length_c   1.000
_cell.angle_alpha   90.00
_cell.angle_beta   90.00
_cell.angle_gamma   90.00
#
_symmetry.space_group_name_H-M   'P 1'
#
loop_
_entity.id
_entity.type
_entity.pdbx_description
1 polymer ?
#
loop_
_entity_poly.entity_id
_entity_poly.type
_entity_poly.pdbx_seq_one_letter_code
_entity_poly.pdbx_strand_id
1 'polypeptide(L)'
;MARTDLPGIKQPASEPNPQPPAQGPVQSQGQYAWGVDSASPSTTLHACVTQSYGTPKYWGRYLKDVASVSKGLTKGEVAYLHDKNIKILPIYNNFSAATGYDNGKKAGQDAVNTAKALGIPSGVYLFADIEASYAADAGWIRGWYDALHASKYLPGIYENPVTGPFANAYNSAVQQNPAIGKATALWSAQPSIGVTRADKAPKFGPAKPASANNTLAWQYGIQGAACNIDTNLIDTGLLSRLW
;
A
#
# COMPACT_ATOMS: atom_id res chain seq x y z
N MET A 1 28.23 -84.00 5.62
CA MET A 1 28.91 -82.89 4.92
C MET A 1 27.83 -82.08 4.20
N ALA A 2 27.27 -81.09 4.89
CA ALA A 2 26.20 -80.25 4.37
C ALA A 2 26.80 -78.90 3.95
N ARG A 3 26.56 -78.51 2.69
CA ARG A 3 26.89 -77.19 2.15
C ARG A 3 25.78 -76.23 2.60
N THR A 4 26.13 -75.25 3.43
CA THR A 4 25.25 -74.15 3.81
C THR A 4 25.57 -72.95 2.93
N ASP A 5 24.60 -72.58 2.09
CA ASP A 5 24.62 -71.41 1.22
C ASP A 5 24.67 -70.11 2.06
N LEU A 6 25.57 -69.21 1.66
CA LEU A 6 25.69 -67.86 2.21
C LEU A 6 24.60 -66.96 1.59
N PRO A 7 23.83 -66.20 2.38
CA PRO A 7 22.83 -65.28 1.87
C PRO A 7 23.46 -64.02 1.26
N GLY A 8 22.95 -63.62 0.10
CA GLY A 8 23.43 -62.49 -0.71
C GLY A 8 23.31 -61.13 -0.01
N ILE A 9 24.34 -60.31 -0.23
CA ILE A 9 24.43 -58.91 0.19
C ILE A 9 23.43 -58.09 -0.64
N LYS A 10 22.38 -57.56 0.01
CA LYS A 10 21.49 -56.56 -0.60
C LYS A 10 22.16 -55.19 -0.56
N GLN A 11 22.28 -54.54 -1.72
CA GLN A 11 22.64 -53.12 -1.80
C GLN A 11 21.61 -52.26 -1.02
N PRO A 12 22.04 -51.21 -0.31
CA PRO A 12 21.11 -50.26 0.29
C PRO A 12 20.36 -49.48 -0.80
N ALA A 13 19.07 -49.29 -0.58
CA ALA A 13 18.20 -48.48 -1.42
C ALA A 13 18.68 -47.01 -1.41
N SER A 14 18.70 -46.37 -2.58
CA SER A 14 18.94 -44.94 -2.71
C SER A 14 17.83 -44.14 -2.00
N GLU A 15 18.23 -43.20 -1.15
CA GLU A 15 17.30 -42.23 -0.56
C GLU A 15 16.70 -41.34 -1.65
N PRO A 16 15.38 -41.06 -1.61
CA PRO A 16 14.76 -40.13 -2.53
C PRO A 16 15.23 -38.69 -2.24
N ASN A 17 15.54 -37.98 -3.31
CA ASN A 17 15.96 -36.58 -3.32
C ASN A 17 14.93 -35.70 -2.57
N PRO A 18 15.33 -34.69 -1.77
CA PRO A 18 14.38 -33.81 -1.09
C PRO A 18 13.51 -33.07 -2.10
N GLN A 19 12.19 -33.19 -1.98
CA GLN A 19 11.26 -32.41 -2.78
C GLN A 19 11.43 -30.91 -2.48
N PRO A 20 11.45 -30.04 -3.51
CA PRO A 20 11.39 -28.60 -3.29
C PRO A 20 10.14 -28.24 -2.48
N PRO A 21 10.19 -27.20 -1.63
CA PRO A 21 9.07 -26.83 -0.79
C PRO A 21 7.81 -26.56 -1.63
N ALA A 22 6.70 -27.11 -1.16
CA ALA A 22 5.41 -26.99 -1.82
C ALA A 22 5.09 -25.52 -2.09
N GLN A 23 4.89 -25.18 -3.37
CA GLN A 23 4.40 -23.88 -3.77
C GLN A 23 2.99 -23.72 -3.17
N GLY A 24 2.84 -22.74 -2.27
CA GLY A 24 1.53 -22.34 -1.75
C GLY A 24 0.56 -21.98 -2.88
N PRO A 25 -0.76 -21.95 -2.59
CA PRO A 25 -1.77 -21.83 -3.62
C PRO A 25 -1.53 -20.61 -4.52
N VAL A 26 -1.52 -20.86 -5.83
CA VAL A 26 -1.40 -19.83 -6.87
C VAL A 26 -2.65 -18.93 -6.79
N GLN A 27 -2.51 -17.74 -6.21
CA GLN A 27 -3.56 -16.72 -6.29
C GLN A 27 -3.63 -16.16 -7.72
N SER A 28 -4.83 -16.18 -8.31
CA SER A 28 -5.12 -15.78 -9.68
C SER A 28 -4.81 -14.31 -9.94
N GLN A 29 -4.32 -13.98 -11.14
CA GLN A 29 -4.03 -12.60 -11.63
C GLN A 29 -5.26 -11.67 -11.79
N GLY A 30 -6.34 -11.87 -11.04
CA GLY A 30 -7.56 -11.05 -11.06
C GLY A 30 -7.86 -10.29 -9.76
N GLN A 31 -7.03 -10.42 -8.73
CA GLN A 31 -7.32 -9.83 -7.40
C GLN A 31 -6.72 -8.45 -7.18
N TYR A 32 -5.72 -8.05 -7.98
CA TYR A 32 -4.96 -6.83 -7.77
C TYR A 32 -4.91 -5.97 -9.03
N ALA A 33 -4.93 -4.65 -8.84
CA ALA A 33 -4.81 -3.66 -9.89
C ALA A 33 -3.46 -2.96 -9.83
N TRP A 34 -2.85 -2.76 -10.99
CA TRP A 34 -1.62 -1.98 -11.12
C TRP A 34 -1.93 -0.49 -11.24
N GLY A 35 -1.14 0.33 -10.57
CA GLY A 35 -1.22 1.79 -10.64
C GLY A 35 0.09 2.42 -10.22
N VAL A 36 0.09 3.75 -10.19
CA VAL A 36 1.26 4.55 -9.84
C VAL A 36 0.89 5.61 -8.82
N ASP A 37 1.87 6.22 -8.19
CA ASP A 37 1.69 7.49 -7.47
C ASP A 37 2.80 8.48 -7.84
N SER A 38 2.56 9.77 -7.59
CA SER A 38 3.56 10.80 -7.89
C SER A 38 3.37 12.07 -7.07
N ALA A 39 4.49 12.66 -6.66
CA ALA A 39 4.55 14.00 -6.09
C ALA A 39 4.19 15.11 -7.09
N SER A 40 4.56 14.93 -8.36
CA SER A 40 4.24 15.85 -9.46
C SER A 40 2.85 15.59 -10.05
N PRO A 41 2.23 16.56 -10.75
CA PRO A 41 0.93 16.37 -11.38
C PRO A 41 0.92 15.22 -12.39
N SER A 42 -0.11 14.37 -12.33
CA SER A 42 -0.32 13.26 -13.26
C SER A 42 -0.46 13.73 -14.70
N THR A 43 -1.02 14.91 -14.94
CA THR A 43 -1.15 15.49 -16.29
C THR A 43 0.19 15.67 -17.01
N THR A 44 1.28 15.90 -16.27
CA THR A 44 2.62 16.05 -16.84
C THR A 44 3.33 14.71 -17.04
N LEU A 45 2.87 13.65 -16.37
CA LEU A 45 3.55 12.35 -16.33
C LEU A 45 2.81 11.26 -17.11
N HIS A 46 1.50 11.39 -17.30
CA HIS A 46 0.62 10.33 -17.80
C HIS A 46 1.08 9.75 -19.14
N ALA A 47 1.47 10.59 -20.11
CA ALA A 47 1.95 10.12 -21.40
C ALA A 47 3.22 9.26 -21.27
N CYS A 48 4.20 9.70 -20.46
CA CYS A 48 5.39 8.90 -20.17
C CYS A 48 5.02 7.58 -19.48
N VAL A 49 4.11 7.60 -18.50
CA VAL A 49 3.69 6.39 -17.80
C VAL A 49 3.07 5.39 -18.76
N THR A 50 2.13 5.81 -19.60
CA THR A 50 1.47 4.93 -20.58
C THR A 50 2.47 4.32 -21.55
N GLN A 51 3.46 5.08 -22.03
CA GLN A 51 4.45 4.61 -22.99
C GLN A 51 5.51 3.69 -22.34
N SER A 52 6.05 4.10 -21.20
CA SER A 52 7.23 3.50 -20.58
C SER A 52 6.92 2.39 -19.59
N TYR A 53 5.74 2.43 -18.94
CA TYR A 53 5.37 1.50 -17.86
C TYR A 53 4.08 0.73 -18.12
N GLY A 54 3.06 1.38 -18.66
CA GLY A 54 1.75 0.77 -18.90
C GLY A 54 0.61 1.71 -18.50
N THR A 55 -0.63 1.27 -18.71
CA THR A 55 -1.81 2.09 -18.37
C THR A 55 -2.23 1.84 -16.91
N PRO A 56 -2.13 2.84 -16.02
CA PRO A 56 -2.50 2.66 -14.62
C PRO A 56 -4.02 2.58 -14.45
N LYS A 57 -4.49 1.77 -13.50
CA LYS A 57 -5.91 1.73 -13.11
C LYS A 57 -6.27 2.79 -12.09
N TYR A 58 -5.28 3.27 -11.35
CA TYR A 58 -5.39 4.35 -10.39
C TYR A 58 -4.08 5.14 -10.31
N TRP A 59 -4.18 6.36 -9.78
CA TRP A 59 -3.05 7.25 -9.53
C TRP A 59 -3.11 7.81 -8.10
N GLY A 60 -2.07 7.56 -7.30
CA GLY A 60 -1.87 8.17 -5.99
C GLY A 60 -1.47 9.63 -6.09
N ARG A 61 -2.30 10.52 -5.52
CA ARG A 61 -2.12 11.97 -5.64
C ARG A 61 -2.42 12.69 -4.34
N TYR A 62 -1.63 13.73 -4.08
CA TYR A 62 -1.69 14.49 -2.84
C TYR A 62 -2.89 15.44 -2.82
N LEU A 63 -3.58 15.52 -1.68
CA LEU A 63 -4.75 16.38 -1.49
C LEU A 63 -4.40 17.87 -1.52
N LYS A 64 -3.16 18.23 -1.17
CA LYS A 64 -2.71 19.62 -1.08
C LYS A 64 -1.23 19.77 -1.43
N ASP A 65 -0.86 21.01 -1.72
CA ASP A 65 0.55 21.38 -1.87
C ASP A 65 1.26 21.27 -0.51
N VAL A 66 2.47 20.70 -0.55
CA VAL A 66 3.47 20.80 0.51
C VAL A 66 4.76 21.28 -0.13
N ALA A 67 5.25 22.44 0.31
CA ALA A 67 6.36 23.14 -0.32
C ALA A 67 7.58 22.22 -0.48
N SER A 68 8.12 22.15 -1.70
CA SER A 68 9.26 21.31 -2.07
C SER A 68 9.07 19.79 -1.91
N VAL A 69 7.87 19.32 -1.56
CA VAL A 69 7.57 17.90 -1.34
C VAL A 69 6.58 17.40 -2.38
N SER A 70 5.40 18.00 -2.47
CA SER A 70 4.32 17.52 -3.33
C SER A 70 3.46 18.63 -3.91
N LYS A 71 2.88 18.37 -5.08
CA LYS A 71 1.83 19.19 -5.68
C LYS A 71 0.47 18.57 -5.41
N GLY A 72 -0.45 19.37 -4.90
CA GLY A 72 -1.82 19.00 -4.60
C GLY A 72 -2.67 18.82 -5.85
N LEU A 73 -3.72 18.01 -5.72
CA LEU A 73 -4.74 17.80 -6.74
C LEU A 73 -5.44 19.11 -7.08
N THR A 74 -5.68 19.30 -8.38
CA THR A 74 -6.53 20.38 -8.89
C THR A 74 -7.78 19.79 -9.55
N LYS A 75 -8.86 20.57 -9.65
CA LYS A 75 -10.09 20.14 -10.35
C LYS A 75 -9.82 19.74 -11.82
N GLY A 76 -8.87 20.40 -12.48
CA GLY A 76 -8.47 20.07 -13.85
C GLY A 76 -7.74 18.71 -13.93
N GLU A 77 -6.82 18.44 -13.01
CA GLU A 77 -6.15 17.15 -12.91
C GLU A 77 -7.14 16.01 -12.61
N VAL A 78 -8.09 16.26 -11.71
CA VAL A 78 -9.16 15.31 -11.37
C VAL A 78 -9.99 14.96 -12.61
N ALA A 79 -10.47 15.98 -13.33
CA ALA A 79 -11.24 15.76 -14.57
C ALA A 79 -10.43 14.98 -15.61
N TYR A 80 -9.14 15.28 -15.74
CA TYR A 80 -8.23 14.61 -16.67
C TYR A 80 -8.08 13.11 -16.36
N LEU A 81 -7.93 12.74 -15.09
CA LEU A 81 -7.79 11.33 -14.66
C LEU A 81 -9.09 10.55 -14.86
N HIS A 82 -10.23 11.13 -14.47
CA HIS A 82 -11.52 10.47 -14.65
C HIS A 82 -11.90 10.26 -16.12
N ASP A 83 -11.59 11.22 -17.00
CA ASP A 83 -11.76 11.09 -18.46
C ASP A 83 -11.01 9.86 -19.02
N LYS A 84 -9.93 9.44 -18.35
CA LYS A 84 -9.12 8.26 -18.72
C LYS A 84 -9.51 6.99 -17.99
N ASN A 85 -10.60 7.03 -17.21
CA ASN A 85 -11.03 5.95 -16.33
C ASN A 85 -9.93 5.53 -15.33
N ILE A 86 -9.13 6.50 -14.88
CA ILE A 86 -8.10 6.31 -13.86
C ILE A 86 -8.67 6.79 -12.52
N LYS A 87 -8.70 5.89 -11.54
CA LYS A 87 -9.12 6.20 -10.18
C LYS A 87 -8.07 7.04 -9.44
N ILE A 88 -8.49 7.83 -8.46
CA ILE A 88 -7.58 8.65 -7.66
C ILE A 88 -7.48 8.03 -6.26
N LEU A 89 -6.24 7.72 -5.84
CA LEU A 89 -5.91 7.36 -4.46
C LEU A 89 -5.46 8.64 -3.74
N PRO A 90 -6.28 9.23 -2.85
CA PRO A 90 -5.97 10.53 -2.25
C PRO A 90 -5.01 10.40 -1.05
N ILE A 91 -3.96 11.22 -1.04
CA ILE A 91 -2.87 11.18 -0.07
C ILE A 91 -2.83 12.49 0.72
N TYR A 92 -2.76 12.43 2.04
CA TYR A 92 -2.56 13.56 2.93
C TYR A 92 -1.18 13.47 3.57
N ASN A 93 -0.32 14.47 3.33
CA ASN A 93 1.07 14.50 3.81
C ASN A 93 1.46 15.83 4.48
N ASN A 94 0.49 16.65 4.86
CA ASN A 94 0.78 17.95 5.49
C ASN A 94 0.97 17.82 7.00
N PHE A 95 1.96 17.02 7.39
CA PHE A 95 2.49 16.84 8.73
C PHE A 95 3.89 16.22 8.60
N SER A 96 4.73 16.38 9.62
CA SER A 96 6.11 15.86 9.63
C SER A 96 6.41 14.93 10.82
N ALA A 97 5.39 14.65 11.63
CA ALA A 97 5.42 13.70 12.73
C ALA A 97 4.00 13.17 12.98
N ALA A 98 3.90 11.87 13.25
CA ALA A 98 2.67 11.17 13.55
C ALA A 98 2.55 10.87 15.06
N THR A 99 2.70 11.90 15.91
CA THR A 99 2.64 11.76 17.37
C THR A 99 1.53 12.60 18.00
N GLY A 100 0.90 12.05 19.04
CA GLY A 100 -0.17 12.69 19.80
C GLY A 100 -1.56 12.52 19.17
N TYR A 101 -2.55 12.21 20.01
CA TYR A 101 -3.94 12.00 19.58
C TYR A 101 -4.57 13.22 18.92
N ASP A 102 -4.46 14.39 19.54
CA ASP A 102 -5.06 15.61 19.01
C ASP A 102 -4.46 16.03 17.65
N ASN A 103 -3.16 15.78 17.46
CA ASN A 103 -2.49 16.03 16.17
C ASN A 103 -3.01 15.09 15.08
N GLY A 104 -3.18 13.80 15.39
CA GLY A 104 -3.76 12.82 14.45
C GLY A 104 -5.20 13.16 14.09
N LYS A 105 -5.99 13.57 15.08
CA LYS A 105 -7.38 14.01 14.88
C LYS A 105 -7.45 15.27 14.02
N LYS A 106 -6.58 16.25 14.28
CA LYS A 106 -6.46 17.47 13.47
C LYS A 106 -6.08 17.15 12.04
N ALA A 107 -5.06 16.32 11.82
CA ALA A 107 -4.66 15.87 10.49
C ALA A 107 -5.81 15.20 9.73
N GLY A 108 -6.56 14.32 10.38
CA GLY A 108 -7.74 13.67 9.80
C GLY A 108 -8.84 14.65 9.43
N GLN A 109 -9.15 15.62 10.30
CA GLN A 109 -10.13 16.67 10.01
C GLN A 109 -9.71 17.55 8.84
N ASP A 110 -8.43 17.93 8.78
CA ASP A 110 -7.87 18.74 7.69
C ASP A 110 -7.94 17.97 6.36
N ALA A 111 -7.63 16.67 6.36
CA ALA A 111 -7.78 15.80 5.19
C ALA A 111 -9.23 15.70 4.72
N VAL A 112 -10.17 15.48 5.64
CA VAL A 112 -11.62 15.42 5.36
C VAL A 112 -12.13 16.73 4.75
N ASN A 113 -11.72 17.88 5.30
CA ASN A 113 -12.13 19.18 4.79
C ASN A 113 -11.58 19.44 3.38
N THR A 114 -10.33 19.06 3.15
CA THR A 114 -9.70 19.18 1.82
C THR A 114 -10.38 18.26 0.80
N ALA A 115 -10.68 17.02 1.18
CA ALA A 115 -11.39 16.06 0.34
C ALA A 115 -12.78 16.58 -0.07
N LYS A 116 -13.54 17.16 0.87
CA LYS A 116 -14.84 17.78 0.58
C LYS A 116 -14.71 18.95 -0.40
N ALA A 117 -13.72 19.83 -0.21
CA ALA A 117 -13.49 20.98 -1.07
C ALA A 117 -13.12 20.57 -2.52
N LEU A 118 -12.43 19.45 -2.68
CA LEU A 118 -12.11 18.85 -3.98
C LEU A 118 -13.29 18.10 -4.60
N GLY A 119 -14.34 17.80 -3.83
CA GLY A 119 -15.51 17.05 -4.30
C GLY A 119 -15.32 15.53 -4.27
N ILE A 120 -14.42 15.02 -3.43
CA ILE A 120 -14.24 13.57 -3.25
C ILE A 120 -15.52 12.98 -2.64
N PRO A 121 -16.12 11.94 -3.23
CA PRO A 121 -17.35 11.36 -2.72
C PRO A 121 -17.13 10.65 -1.37
N SER A 122 -18.23 10.50 -0.62
CA SER A 122 -18.24 9.68 0.60
C SER A 122 -17.91 8.22 0.29
N GLY A 123 -17.36 7.50 1.25
CA GLY A 123 -16.94 6.10 1.11
C GLY A 123 -15.57 5.92 0.45
N VAL A 124 -14.88 7.01 0.10
CA VAL A 124 -13.51 6.98 -0.42
C VAL A 124 -12.50 6.92 0.73
N TYR A 125 -11.44 6.14 0.55
CA TYR A 125 -10.29 6.12 1.47
C TYR A 125 -9.45 7.39 1.34
N LEU A 126 -9.03 7.96 2.46
CA LEU A 126 -8.00 9.01 2.52
C LEU A 126 -6.77 8.43 3.21
N PHE A 127 -5.60 8.49 2.56
CA PHE A 127 -4.37 7.90 3.08
C PHE A 127 -3.51 8.96 3.76
N ALA A 128 -3.19 8.77 5.05
CA ALA A 128 -2.12 9.53 5.69
C ALA A 128 -0.76 9.00 5.25
N ASP A 129 0.16 9.91 4.93
CA ASP A 129 1.52 9.61 4.49
C ASP A 129 2.50 9.58 5.68
N ILE A 130 2.68 8.41 6.29
CA ILE A 130 3.60 8.24 7.42
C ILE A 130 4.91 7.66 6.91
N GLU A 131 5.85 8.54 6.61
CA GLU A 131 7.21 8.18 6.19
C GLU A 131 7.97 7.41 7.29
N ALA A 132 8.86 6.50 6.88
CA ALA A 132 9.63 5.65 7.81
C ALA A 132 10.50 6.44 8.80
N SER A 133 10.88 7.66 8.45
CA SER A 133 11.67 8.57 9.27
C SER A 133 10.85 9.37 10.29
N TYR A 134 9.52 9.38 10.17
CA TYR A 134 8.66 10.14 11.07
C TYR A 134 8.60 9.48 12.44
N ALA A 135 8.59 10.28 13.50
CA ALA A 135 8.12 9.80 14.80
C ALA A 135 6.65 9.38 14.67
N ALA A 136 6.27 8.26 15.27
CA ALA A 136 4.89 7.77 15.27
C ALA A 136 4.50 7.20 16.64
N ASP A 137 3.26 7.45 17.08
CA ASP A 137 2.70 6.81 18.26
C ASP A 137 1.25 6.34 18.07
N ALA A 138 0.79 5.50 18.99
CA ALA A 138 -0.56 4.95 18.96
C ALA A 138 -1.65 6.02 19.09
N GLY A 139 -1.36 7.12 19.80
CA GLY A 139 -2.28 8.22 19.99
C GLY A 139 -2.66 8.85 18.66
N TRP A 140 -1.67 9.18 17.83
CA TRP A 140 -1.89 9.78 16.53
C TRP A 140 -2.71 8.89 15.60
N ILE A 141 -2.39 7.59 15.52
CA ILE A 141 -3.14 6.63 14.70
C ILE A 141 -4.60 6.54 15.14
N ARG A 142 -4.87 6.53 16.45
CA ARG A 142 -6.23 6.59 16.99
C ARG A 142 -6.93 7.90 16.63
N GLY A 143 -6.24 9.04 16.74
CA GLY A 143 -6.79 10.35 16.38
C GLY A 143 -7.17 10.44 14.90
N TRP A 144 -6.29 9.99 14.01
CA TRP A 144 -6.56 9.89 12.57
C TRP A 144 -7.78 9.01 12.31
N TYR A 145 -7.79 7.80 12.86
CA TYR A 145 -8.93 6.88 12.73
C TYR A 145 -10.24 7.53 13.19
N ASP A 146 -10.28 8.13 14.37
CA ASP A 146 -11.51 8.71 14.94
C ASP A 146 -12.04 9.88 14.09
N ALA A 147 -11.15 10.73 13.57
CA ALA A 147 -11.54 11.84 12.70
C ALA A 147 -12.19 11.36 11.39
N LEU A 148 -11.62 10.32 10.78
CA LEU A 148 -12.16 9.73 9.55
C LEU A 148 -13.45 8.95 9.84
N HIS A 149 -13.49 8.17 10.92
CA HIS A 149 -14.66 7.38 11.34
C HIS A 149 -15.86 8.26 11.69
N ALA A 150 -15.64 9.43 12.32
CA ALA A 150 -16.69 10.42 12.57
C ALA A 150 -17.15 11.16 11.30
N SER A 151 -16.47 10.95 10.18
CA SER A 151 -16.79 11.52 8.88
C SER A 151 -17.51 10.51 7.97
N LYS A 152 -17.59 10.80 6.67
CA LYS A 152 -18.08 9.87 5.65
C LYS A 152 -16.96 9.26 4.80
N TYR A 153 -15.70 9.45 5.17
CA TYR A 153 -14.53 8.90 4.50
C TYR A 153 -13.95 7.72 5.28
N LEU A 154 -13.14 6.90 4.60
CA LEU A 154 -12.52 5.72 5.20
C LEU A 154 -11.04 6.00 5.54
N PRO A 155 -10.53 5.50 6.66
CA PRO A 155 -9.13 5.71 7.04
C PRO A 155 -8.19 4.82 6.22
N GLY A 156 -7.18 5.43 5.61
CA GLY A 156 -6.04 4.74 5.01
C GLY A 156 -4.72 5.27 5.60
N ILE A 157 -3.67 4.48 5.56
CA ILE A 157 -2.31 4.89 5.96
C ILE A 157 -1.28 4.29 4.99
N TYR A 158 -0.45 5.13 4.39
CA TYR A 158 0.82 4.75 3.78
C TYR A 158 1.89 4.66 4.85
N GLU A 159 2.67 3.59 4.84
CA GLU A 159 3.54 3.23 5.95
C GLU A 159 4.70 2.31 5.58
N ASN A 160 5.70 2.26 6.45
CA ASN A 160 6.74 1.24 6.44
C ASN A 160 6.57 0.30 7.66
N PRO A 161 6.22 -0.98 7.45
CA PRO A 161 5.94 -1.90 8.57
C PRO A 161 7.20 -2.60 9.07
N VAL A 162 8.34 -2.38 8.42
CA VAL A 162 9.61 -3.05 8.70
C VAL A 162 10.59 -2.12 9.40
N THR A 163 10.63 -0.85 9.01
CA THR A 163 11.57 0.16 9.52
C THR A 163 10.82 1.37 10.06
N GLY A 164 11.32 1.92 11.16
CA GLY A 164 10.73 3.08 11.81
C GLY A 164 9.70 2.71 12.89
N PRO A 165 9.05 3.71 13.50
CA PRO A 165 8.19 3.49 14.66
C PRO A 165 6.76 3.03 14.31
N PHE A 166 6.36 3.09 13.04
CA PHE A 166 4.96 2.86 12.64
C PHE A 166 4.42 1.51 13.12
N ALA A 167 5.13 0.41 12.90
CA ALA A 167 4.63 -0.92 13.25
C ALA A 167 4.28 -1.04 14.75
N ASN A 168 5.13 -0.49 15.62
CA ASN A 168 4.89 -0.50 17.07
C ASN A 168 3.72 0.41 17.44
N ALA A 169 3.67 1.63 16.89
CA ALA A 169 2.56 2.56 17.08
C ALA A 169 1.22 1.95 16.66
N TYR A 170 1.18 1.32 15.48
CA TYR A 170 0.00 0.68 14.92
C TYR A 170 -0.43 -0.52 15.77
N ASN A 171 0.51 -1.39 16.16
CA ASN A 171 0.21 -2.53 17.02
C ASN A 171 -0.42 -2.09 18.35
N SER A 172 0.15 -1.08 19.00
CA SER A 172 -0.40 -0.51 20.23
C SER A 172 -1.77 0.14 20.01
N ALA A 173 -1.99 0.83 18.87
CA ALA A 173 -3.29 1.42 18.54
C ALA A 173 -4.36 0.33 18.32
N VAL A 174 -4.05 -0.75 17.63
CA VAL A 174 -4.96 -1.88 17.38
C VAL A 174 -5.26 -2.64 18.68
N GLN A 175 -4.28 -2.82 19.57
CA GLN A 175 -4.52 -3.39 20.90
C GLN A 175 -5.50 -2.55 21.73
N GLN A 176 -5.39 -1.22 21.66
CA GLN A 176 -6.29 -0.30 22.36
C GLN A 176 -7.66 -0.19 21.69
N ASN A 177 -7.72 -0.29 20.36
CA ASN A 177 -8.95 -0.25 19.58
C ASN A 177 -8.88 -1.22 18.38
N PRO A 178 -9.39 -2.45 18.53
CA PRO A 178 -9.35 -3.46 17.47
C PRO A 178 -10.10 -3.08 16.18
N ALA A 179 -10.99 -2.07 16.22
CA ALA A 179 -11.69 -1.59 15.03
C ALA A 179 -10.72 -0.95 14.02
N ILE A 180 -9.60 -0.38 14.47
CA ILE A 180 -8.54 0.18 13.61
C ILE A 180 -8.03 -0.90 12.66
N GLY A 181 -7.74 -2.09 13.18
CA GLY A 181 -7.24 -3.21 12.39
C GLY A 181 -8.21 -3.73 11.34
N LYS A 182 -9.52 -3.47 11.51
CA LYS A 182 -10.60 -3.92 10.62
C LYS A 182 -11.05 -2.87 9.61
N ALA A 183 -10.83 -1.59 9.90
CA ALA A 183 -11.38 -0.49 9.10
C ALA A 183 -10.30 0.28 8.34
N THR A 184 -9.07 0.34 8.85
CA THR A 184 -7.99 1.11 8.24
C THR A 184 -7.29 0.30 7.15
N ALA A 185 -7.28 0.82 5.92
CA ALA A 185 -6.50 0.25 4.84
C ALA A 185 -5.02 0.62 5.00
N LEU A 186 -4.13 -0.36 4.95
CA LEU A 186 -2.69 -0.12 4.93
C LEU A 186 -2.14 -0.21 3.51
N TRP A 187 -1.31 0.77 3.18
CA TRP A 187 -0.51 0.84 1.97
C TRP A 187 0.96 0.72 2.37
N SER A 188 1.48 -0.50 2.24
CA SER A 188 2.83 -0.83 2.67
C SER A 188 3.86 -0.36 1.64
N ALA A 189 4.93 0.26 2.11
CA ALA A 189 6.11 0.61 1.32
C ALA A 189 7.15 -0.52 1.23
N GLN A 190 6.83 -1.71 1.75
CA GLN A 190 7.79 -2.82 1.86
C GLN A 190 7.22 -4.17 1.39
N PRO A 191 8.06 -5.05 0.83
CA PRO A 191 9.43 -4.78 0.40
C PRO A 191 9.44 -3.85 -0.84
N SER A 192 10.44 -2.98 -0.95
CA SER A 192 10.69 -2.23 -2.19
C SER A 192 11.62 -3.04 -3.07
N ILE A 193 11.06 -3.68 -4.10
CA ILE A 193 11.76 -4.61 -5.00
C ILE A 193 12.15 -3.97 -6.33
N GLY A 194 11.68 -2.74 -6.60
CA GLY A 194 12.02 -1.96 -7.77
C GLY A 194 10.87 -1.74 -8.75
N VAL A 195 10.95 -0.66 -9.50
CA VAL A 195 9.95 -0.26 -10.50
C VAL A 195 9.92 -1.22 -11.67
N THR A 196 8.73 -1.64 -12.07
CA THR A 196 8.51 -2.48 -13.24
C THR A 196 7.41 -1.92 -14.15
N ARG A 197 7.37 -2.40 -15.40
CA ARG A 197 6.20 -2.23 -16.26
C ARG A 197 5.00 -3.00 -15.69
N ALA A 198 3.79 -2.58 -16.00
CA ALA A 198 2.55 -3.18 -15.53
C ALA A 198 2.45 -4.69 -15.87
N ASP A 199 2.90 -5.10 -17.05
CA ASP A 199 2.90 -6.50 -17.50
C ASP A 199 4.01 -7.37 -16.84
N LYS A 200 4.89 -6.73 -16.06
CA LYS A 200 5.96 -7.34 -15.27
C LYS A 200 5.80 -7.00 -13.78
N ALA A 201 4.61 -6.57 -13.35
CA ALA A 201 4.35 -6.34 -11.94
C ALA A 201 4.56 -7.63 -11.12
N PRO A 202 5.11 -7.55 -9.91
CA PRO A 202 5.30 -8.72 -9.06
C PRO A 202 3.97 -9.34 -8.62
N LYS A 203 4.02 -10.53 -8.03
CA LYS A 203 2.90 -11.04 -7.26
C LYS A 203 2.73 -10.18 -6.02
N PHE A 204 1.50 -9.79 -5.69
CA PHE A 204 1.20 -9.01 -4.49
C PHE A 204 1.70 -9.74 -3.23
N GLY A 205 2.59 -9.08 -2.47
CA GLY A 205 3.20 -9.65 -1.28
C GLY A 205 3.83 -8.60 -0.36
N PRO A 206 3.07 -7.57 0.08
CA PRO A 206 3.58 -6.57 1.00
C PRO A 206 3.93 -7.15 2.37
N ALA A 207 4.93 -6.55 3.01
CA ALA A 207 5.13 -6.66 4.44
C ALA A 207 3.98 -5.97 5.17
N LYS A 208 3.70 -6.42 6.40
CA LYS A 208 2.56 -5.95 7.20
C LYS A 208 2.88 -5.98 8.70
N PRO A 209 2.22 -5.15 9.52
CA PRO A 209 2.33 -5.23 10.97
C PRO A 209 1.85 -6.58 11.52
N ALA A 210 2.32 -6.94 12.72
CA ALA A 210 1.96 -8.20 13.37
C ALA A 210 0.49 -8.26 13.84
N SER A 211 -0.08 -7.11 14.24
CA SER A 211 -1.49 -7.04 14.67
C SER A 211 -2.44 -7.19 13.47
N ALA A 212 -3.73 -7.40 13.78
CA ALA A 212 -4.78 -7.42 12.76
C ALA A 212 -4.69 -6.19 11.85
N ASN A 213 -4.72 -6.42 10.54
CA ASN A 213 -4.53 -5.39 9.53
C ASN A 213 -5.29 -5.71 8.26
N ASN A 214 -5.61 -4.65 7.51
CA ASN A 214 -6.05 -4.71 6.14
C ASN A 214 -4.96 -4.12 5.23
N THR A 215 -3.84 -4.82 5.06
CA THR A 215 -2.85 -4.43 4.06
C THR A 215 -3.38 -4.73 2.67
N LEU A 216 -3.93 -3.68 2.03
CA LEU A 216 -4.64 -3.74 0.76
C LEU A 216 -3.88 -3.07 -0.39
N ALA A 217 -2.78 -2.39 -0.09
CA ALA A 217 -1.97 -1.69 -1.05
C ALA A 217 -0.48 -1.93 -0.79
N TRP A 218 0.31 -1.88 -1.86
CA TRP A 218 1.75 -2.10 -1.81
C TRP A 218 2.45 -1.20 -2.83
N GLN A 219 3.31 -0.31 -2.35
CA GLN A 219 4.32 0.37 -3.15
C GLN A 219 5.54 -0.55 -3.24
N TYR A 220 5.72 -1.18 -4.39
CA TYR A 220 6.76 -2.18 -4.59
C TYR A 220 8.00 -1.60 -5.28
N GLY A 221 7.91 -0.39 -5.82
CA GLY A 221 9.02 0.25 -6.53
C GLY A 221 8.92 1.76 -6.44
N ILE A 222 10.07 2.41 -6.31
CA ILE A 222 10.20 3.86 -6.19
C ILE A 222 11.06 4.45 -7.30
N GLN A 223 10.82 5.70 -7.65
CA GLN A 223 11.64 6.53 -8.55
C GLN A 223 11.91 5.91 -9.92
N GLY A 224 10.85 5.77 -10.72
CA GLY A 224 10.94 5.31 -12.10
C GLY A 224 11.95 6.09 -12.94
N ALA A 225 12.83 5.37 -13.64
CA ALA A 225 13.91 5.97 -14.44
C ALA A 225 13.43 6.83 -15.64
N ALA A 226 12.29 6.49 -16.27
CA ALA A 226 11.78 7.21 -17.44
C ALA A 226 10.99 8.47 -17.05
N CYS A 227 10.27 8.39 -15.94
CA CYS A 227 9.59 9.52 -15.31
C CYS A 227 9.42 9.21 -13.82
N ASN A 228 9.52 10.26 -12.99
CA ASN A 228 9.53 10.15 -11.53
C ASN A 228 8.14 9.77 -10.99
N ILE A 229 7.87 8.47 -10.98
CA ILE A 229 6.69 7.82 -10.41
C ILE A 229 7.12 6.64 -9.54
N ASP A 230 6.23 6.23 -8.65
CA ASP A 230 6.34 5.01 -7.89
C ASP A 230 5.29 4.01 -8.39
N THR A 231 5.60 2.71 -8.32
CA THR A 231 4.73 1.64 -8.85
C THR A 231 4.09 0.83 -7.75
N ASN A 232 2.80 0.57 -7.93
CA ASN A 232 1.94 0.07 -6.88
C ASN A 232 1.03 -1.07 -7.36
N LEU A 233 0.66 -1.94 -6.43
CA LEU A 233 -0.43 -2.88 -6.55
C LEU A 233 -1.44 -2.64 -5.44
N ILE A 234 -2.74 -2.68 -5.76
CA ILE A 234 -3.81 -2.64 -4.75
C ILE A 234 -4.82 -3.75 -4.96
N ASP A 235 -5.46 -4.18 -3.89
CA ASP A 235 -6.64 -5.03 -3.91
C ASP A 235 -7.77 -4.38 -4.72
N THR A 236 -8.48 -5.18 -5.52
CA THR A 236 -9.58 -4.69 -6.38
C THR A 236 -10.79 -4.20 -5.57
N GLY A 237 -11.00 -4.70 -4.36
CA GLY A 237 -11.94 -4.16 -3.40
C GLY A 237 -11.56 -2.75 -2.95
N LEU A 238 -10.26 -2.50 -2.69
CA LEU A 238 -9.75 -1.14 -2.43
C LEU A 238 -9.94 -0.24 -3.67
N LEU A 239 -9.63 -0.72 -4.88
CA LEU A 239 -9.83 0.04 -6.12
C LEU A 239 -11.28 0.54 -6.27
N SER A 240 -12.27 -0.28 -5.90
CA SER A 240 -13.69 0.09 -5.95
C SER A 240 -14.09 1.21 -4.97
N ARG A 241 -13.22 1.51 -4.01
CA ARG A 241 -13.38 2.55 -2.98
C ARG A 241 -12.43 3.73 -3.19
N LEU A 242 -11.82 3.83 -4.36
CA LEU A 242 -11.09 5.01 -4.81
C LEU A 242 -12.01 5.95 -5.61
N TRP A 243 -11.61 7.22 -5.71
CA TRP A 243 -12.35 8.26 -6.41
C TRP A 243 -12.35 8.02 -7.92
#